data_AF-A0A534UXK4-F1
#
_entry.id   AF-A0A534UXK4-F1
#
_cell.length_a   1.000
_cell.length_b   1.000
_cell.length_c   1.000
_cell.angle_alpha   90.00
_cell.angle_beta   90.00
_cell.angle_gamma   90.00
#
_symmetry.space_group_name_H-M   'P 1'
#
loop_
_entity.id
_entity.type
_entity.pdbx_description
1 polymer ?
#
loop_
_entity_poly.entity_id
_entity_poly.type
_entity_poly.pdbx_seq_one_letter_code
_entity_poly.pdbx_strand_id
1 'polypeptide(L)'
;MDARFEDHGSFQRAAAAFAIGGAALGAAGSLQLAAAGSALALLVAGGNAGLRRRAVAACCCATIAVAWILVPVVWAGAACGAMLGLLLAVVRSDTAAGVGATPPSPAAVALCAALSASAQAAAAVTLPHLSAALATVAPPWIAAGLSGGAMGLWTALAAAPLHVRLGGDALERRLAALRTFLDPELGALAERAMAARRGAAIALAAVGGAELGILLDSLAAAALDLAARAAELSRAAAPALEDDLQRRSAQLARTAGSAEDPSARQSYLRAADALSSQLEHFRRVRRARDRVLASLHEDVANLERARFSLTLLDGAGGAVELQLLHERLRQGVTVFEETAEVAAPSRARA
;
A
#
# COMPACT_ATOMS: atom_id res chain seq x y z
N MET A 1 -13.00 1.73 -13.61
CA MET A 1 -12.72 1.36 -12.20
C MET A 1 -11.66 0.29 -12.25
N ASP A 2 -10.48 0.56 -11.73
CA ASP A 2 -9.41 -0.44 -11.69
C ASP A 2 -9.59 -1.29 -10.44
N ALA A 3 -9.69 -2.61 -10.63
CA ALA A 3 -9.70 -3.59 -9.56
C ALA A 3 -8.34 -4.30 -9.58
N ARG A 4 -7.64 -4.29 -8.44
CA ARG A 4 -6.35 -4.98 -8.29
C ARG A 4 -6.42 -5.97 -7.14
N PHE A 5 -5.83 -7.15 -7.34
CA PHE A 5 -5.69 -8.19 -6.32
C PHE A 5 -4.30 -8.04 -5.66
N GLU A 6 -4.27 -7.60 -4.40
CA GLU A 6 -3.01 -7.16 -3.77
C GLU A 6 -2.13 -8.29 -3.22
N ASP A 7 -2.69 -9.46 -2.92
CA ASP A 7 -1.97 -10.47 -2.14
C ASP A 7 -2.34 -11.90 -2.53
N HIS A 8 -1.69 -12.40 -3.59
CA HIS A 8 -1.86 -13.76 -4.10
C HIS A 8 -1.32 -14.80 -3.11
N GLY A 9 -0.19 -14.52 -2.46
CA GLY A 9 0.52 -15.50 -1.64
C GLY A 9 -0.16 -15.77 -0.30
N SER A 10 -0.61 -14.74 0.43
CA SER A 10 -1.31 -14.97 1.69
C SER A 10 -2.69 -15.58 1.47
N PHE A 11 -3.38 -15.18 0.39
CA PHE A 11 -4.66 -15.75 0.00
C PHE A 11 -4.54 -17.24 -0.32
N GLN A 12 -3.58 -17.64 -1.15
CA GLN A 12 -3.36 -19.05 -1.49
C GLN A 12 -3.03 -19.91 -0.25
N ARG A 13 -2.19 -19.40 0.67
CA ARG A 13 -1.89 -20.11 1.92
C ARG A 13 -3.11 -20.26 2.82
N ALA A 14 -3.91 -19.19 2.97
CA ALA A 14 -5.14 -19.24 3.75
C ALA A 14 -6.15 -20.22 3.12
N ALA A 15 -6.29 -20.20 1.79
CA ALA A 15 -7.18 -21.11 1.06
C ALA A 15 -6.73 -22.57 1.17
N ALA A 16 -5.43 -22.84 1.02
CA ALA A 16 -4.86 -24.17 1.22
C ALA A 16 -5.07 -24.67 2.65
N ALA A 17 -4.82 -23.82 3.65
CA ALA A 17 -5.04 -24.16 5.06
C ALA A 17 -6.51 -24.47 5.35
N PHE A 18 -7.44 -23.66 4.82
CA PHE A 18 -8.88 -23.91 4.93
C PHE A 18 -9.27 -25.25 4.32
N ALA A 19 -8.82 -25.53 3.09
CA ALA A 19 -9.13 -26.78 2.41
C ALA A 19 -8.55 -28.00 3.17
N ILE A 20 -7.32 -27.90 3.65
CA ILE A 20 -6.67 -28.98 4.42
C ILE A 20 -7.38 -29.18 5.77
N GLY A 21 -7.69 -28.10 6.49
CA GLY A 21 -8.40 -28.15 7.77
C GLY A 21 -9.80 -28.74 7.62
N GLY A 22 -10.53 -28.29 6.60
CA GLY A 22 -11.85 -28.80 6.25
C GLY A 22 -11.82 -30.27 5.87
N ALA A 23 -10.80 -30.71 5.12
CA ALA A 23 -10.65 -32.12 4.77
C ALA A 23 -10.29 -33.00 5.98
N ALA A 24 -9.39 -32.53 6.84
CA ALA A 24 -8.93 -33.29 8.00
C ALA A 24 -10.07 -33.60 8.99
N LEU A 25 -10.88 -32.60 9.35
CA LEU A 25 -12.03 -32.84 10.23
C LEU A 25 -13.28 -33.30 9.48
N GLY A 26 -13.40 -33.04 8.18
CA GLY A 26 -14.47 -33.57 7.34
C GLY A 26 -14.41 -35.09 7.20
N ALA A 27 -13.22 -35.70 7.27
CA ALA A 27 -13.05 -37.15 7.23
C ALA A 27 -13.79 -37.89 8.37
N ALA A 28 -14.13 -37.19 9.46
CA ALA A 28 -14.97 -37.70 10.54
C ALA A 28 -16.47 -37.79 10.17
N GLY A 29 -16.86 -37.41 8.94
CA GLY A 29 -18.20 -37.60 8.39
C GLY A 29 -19.19 -36.46 8.67
N SER A 30 -18.74 -35.33 9.22
CA SER A 30 -19.59 -34.19 9.56
C SER A 30 -19.13 -32.90 8.91
N LEU A 31 -20.05 -32.21 8.25
CA LEU A 31 -19.84 -30.92 7.61
C LEU A 31 -19.58 -29.81 8.65
N GLN A 32 -20.15 -29.95 9.84
CA GLN A 32 -19.91 -29.08 10.98
C GLN A 32 -18.48 -29.23 11.51
N LEU A 33 -17.98 -30.47 11.58
CA LEU A 33 -16.58 -30.74 11.93
C LEU A 33 -15.62 -30.18 10.88
N ALA A 34 -15.95 -30.32 9.59
CA ALA A 34 -15.18 -29.67 8.52
C ALA A 34 -15.09 -28.15 8.74
N ALA A 35 -16.20 -27.48 9.07
CA ALA A 35 -16.21 -26.03 9.31
C ALA A 35 -15.31 -25.63 10.50
N ALA A 36 -15.35 -26.40 11.58
CA ALA A 36 -14.44 -26.23 12.71
C ALA A 36 -12.97 -26.45 12.31
N GLY A 37 -12.70 -27.43 11.44
CA GLY A 37 -11.36 -27.77 10.98
C GLY A 37 -10.74 -26.66 10.14
N SER A 38 -11.54 -26.10 9.23
CA SER A 38 -11.19 -24.92 8.46
C SER A 38 -10.81 -23.72 9.35
N ALA A 39 -11.59 -23.47 10.42
CA ALA A 39 -11.29 -22.40 11.37
C ALA A 39 -9.99 -22.64 12.16
N LEU A 40 -9.77 -23.87 12.62
CA LEU A 40 -8.58 -24.24 13.40
C LEU A 40 -7.30 -24.23 12.56
N ALA A 41 -7.37 -24.57 11.28
CA ALA A 41 -6.19 -24.58 10.41
C ALA A 41 -5.56 -23.19 10.22
N LEU A 42 -6.34 -22.11 10.38
CA LEU A 42 -5.82 -20.74 10.35
C LEU A 42 -4.91 -20.39 11.54
N LEU A 43 -5.01 -21.12 12.65
CA LEU A 43 -4.11 -20.94 13.78
C LEU A 43 -2.68 -21.37 13.46
N VAL A 44 -2.54 -22.32 12.52
CA VAL A 44 -1.26 -22.87 12.09
C VAL A 44 -0.72 -22.12 10.86
N ALA A 45 -1.62 -21.67 9.97
CA ALA A 45 -1.24 -21.02 8.71
C ALA A 45 -0.81 -19.55 8.88
N GLY A 46 -1.16 -18.91 9.98
CA GLY A 46 -0.80 -17.53 10.27
C GLY A 46 0.38 -17.44 11.23
N GLY A 47 1.44 -16.70 10.87
CA GLY A 47 2.58 -16.44 11.77
C GLY A 47 2.18 -15.78 13.11
N ASN A 48 3.15 -15.61 14.01
CA ASN A 48 2.92 -15.26 15.43
C ASN A 48 2.15 -13.94 15.69
N ALA A 49 2.11 -13.02 14.72
CA ALA A 49 1.36 -11.77 14.86
C ALA A 49 -0.15 -12.03 14.92
N GLY A 50 -0.82 -11.49 15.95
CA GLY A 50 -2.28 -11.58 16.11
C GLY A 50 -2.82 -12.94 16.60
N LEU A 51 -1.95 -13.89 17.00
CA LEU A 51 -2.34 -15.25 17.38
C LEU A 51 -3.49 -15.29 18.40
N ARG A 52 -3.45 -14.43 19.44
CA ARG A 52 -4.51 -14.38 20.46
C ARG A 52 -5.88 -14.02 19.86
N ARG A 53 -5.93 -13.06 18.94
CA ARG A 53 -7.18 -12.63 18.30
C ARG A 53 -7.72 -13.70 17.36
N ARG A 54 -6.82 -14.35 16.60
CA ARG A 54 -7.17 -15.49 15.74
C ARG A 54 -7.65 -16.71 16.53
N ALA A 55 -6.99 -17.02 17.65
CA ALA A 55 -7.39 -18.10 18.55
C ALA A 55 -8.80 -17.88 19.09
N VAL A 56 -9.10 -16.67 19.56
CA VAL A 56 -10.45 -16.32 20.03
C VAL A 56 -11.47 -16.47 18.90
N ALA A 57 -11.20 -15.92 17.71
CA ALA A 57 -12.12 -16.00 16.58
C ALA A 57 -12.32 -17.43 16.06
N ALA A 58 -11.26 -18.24 16.00
CA ALA A 58 -11.34 -19.65 15.63
C ALA A 58 -12.13 -20.47 16.67
N CYS A 59 -11.93 -20.21 17.96
CA CYS A 59 -12.73 -20.81 19.03
C CYS A 59 -14.21 -20.42 18.89
N CYS A 60 -14.54 -19.16 18.60
CA CYS A 60 -15.91 -18.73 18.34
C CYS A 60 -16.53 -19.42 17.10
N CYS A 61 -15.75 -19.63 16.04
CA CYS A 61 -16.22 -20.40 14.87
C CYS A 61 -16.50 -21.86 15.24
N ALA A 62 -15.59 -22.49 15.98
CA ALA A 62 -15.74 -23.86 16.42
C ALA A 62 -16.93 -24.04 17.36
N THR A 63 -17.18 -23.10 18.29
CA THR A 63 -18.36 -23.17 19.16
C THR A 63 -19.66 -23.02 18.39
N ILE A 64 -19.72 -22.15 17.37
CA ILE A 64 -20.90 -22.04 16.49
C ILE A 64 -21.10 -23.31 15.67
N ALA A 65 -20.01 -23.93 15.17
CA ALA A 65 -20.09 -25.20 14.47
C ALA A 65 -20.61 -26.34 15.38
N VAL A 66 -20.17 -26.39 16.64
CA VAL A 66 -20.68 -27.33 17.64
C VAL A 66 -22.15 -27.04 17.98
N ALA A 67 -22.53 -25.77 18.12
CA ALA A 67 -23.93 -25.38 18.35
C ALA A 67 -24.82 -25.80 17.17
N TRP A 68 -24.31 -25.77 15.93
CA TRP A 68 -25.02 -26.26 14.75
C TRP A 68 -25.26 -27.79 14.80
N ILE A 69 -24.36 -28.57 15.42
CA ILE A 69 -24.59 -30.00 15.67
C ILE A 69 -25.73 -30.20 16.67
N LEU A 70 -25.75 -29.41 17.74
CA LEU A 70 -26.72 -29.54 18.84
C LEU A 70 -28.12 -29.02 18.46
N VAL A 71 -28.19 -27.97 17.64
CA VAL A 71 -29.44 -27.35 17.21
C VAL A 71 -29.38 -27.12 15.70
N PRO A 72 -29.81 -28.10 14.88
CA PRO A 72 -29.77 -28.02 13.43
C PRO A 72 -30.90 -27.13 12.90
N VAL A 73 -30.75 -25.82 13.10
CA VAL A 73 -31.64 -24.81 12.49
C VAL A 73 -31.11 -24.47 11.10
N VAL A 74 -32.01 -24.22 10.15
CA VAL A 74 -31.70 -23.88 8.75
C VAL A 74 -30.66 -22.75 8.64
N TRP A 75 -30.67 -21.80 9.57
CA TRP A 75 -29.78 -20.64 9.58
C TRP A 75 -28.40 -20.87 10.21
N ALA A 76 -28.21 -21.98 10.93
CA ALA A 76 -26.98 -22.24 11.68
C ALA A 76 -25.76 -22.44 10.75
N GLY A 77 -25.96 -23.05 9.57
CA GLY A 77 -24.93 -23.15 8.54
C GLY A 77 -24.52 -21.78 7.99
N ALA A 78 -25.49 -20.93 7.65
CA ALA A 78 -25.22 -19.57 7.18
C ALA A 78 -24.51 -18.71 8.24
N ALA A 79 -24.91 -18.82 9.51
CA ALA A 79 -24.25 -18.13 10.62
C ALA A 79 -22.81 -18.61 10.84
N CYS A 80 -22.55 -19.92 10.73
CA CYS A 80 -21.21 -20.48 10.77
C CYS A 80 -20.35 -19.94 9.61
N GLY A 81 -20.90 -19.92 8.39
CA GLY A 81 -20.25 -19.33 7.22
C GLY A 81 -19.91 -17.85 7.39
N ALA A 82 -20.84 -17.05 7.93
CA ALA A 82 -20.60 -15.63 8.22
C ALA A 82 -19.44 -15.45 9.21
N MET A 83 -19.39 -16.28 10.26
CA MET A 83 -18.33 -16.21 11.26
C MET A 83 -16.96 -16.62 10.68
N LEU A 84 -16.92 -17.63 9.80
CA LEU A 84 -15.71 -17.98 9.05
C LEU A 84 -15.22 -16.83 8.15
N GLY A 85 -16.15 -16.12 7.51
CA GLY A 85 -15.83 -14.92 6.73
C GLY A 85 -15.25 -13.79 7.60
N LEU A 86 -15.79 -13.58 8.80
CA LEU A 86 -15.23 -12.63 9.77
C LEU A 86 -13.85 -13.04 10.27
N LEU A 87 -13.63 -14.34 10.51
CA LEU A 87 -12.32 -14.88 10.87
C LEU A 87 -11.28 -14.62 9.76
N LEU A 88 -11.63 -14.83 8.49
CA LEU A 88 -10.78 -14.50 7.34
C LEU A 88 -10.47 -13.00 7.27
N ALA A 89 -11.43 -12.13 7.58
CA ALA A 89 -11.20 -10.69 7.69
C ALA A 89 -10.23 -10.33 8.83
N VAL A 90 -10.34 -10.97 9.99
CA VAL A 90 -9.39 -10.82 11.10
C VAL A 90 -7.98 -11.20 10.66
N VAL A 91 -7.81 -12.39 10.04
CA VAL A 91 -6.51 -12.84 9.52
C VAL A 91 -5.94 -11.85 8.50
N ARG A 92 -6.77 -11.34 7.58
CA ARG A 92 -6.35 -10.31 6.60
C ARG A 92 -5.94 -9.01 7.26
N SER A 93 -6.64 -8.57 8.31
CA SER A 93 -6.28 -7.34 9.03
C SER A 93 -4.97 -7.48 9.83
N ASP A 94 -4.75 -8.62 10.49
CA ASP A 94 -3.53 -8.89 11.23
C ASP A 94 -2.32 -8.99 10.29
N THR A 95 -2.49 -9.63 9.14
CA THR A 95 -1.45 -9.69 8.10
C THR A 95 -1.18 -8.31 7.52
N ALA A 96 -2.22 -7.48 7.28
CA ALA A 96 -2.04 -6.08 6.86
C ALA A 96 -1.20 -5.29 7.87
N ALA A 97 -1.54 -5.39 9.16
CA ALA A 97 -0.84 -4.69 10.23
C ALA A 97 0.63 -5.13 10.35
N GLY A 98 0.92 -6.42 10.16
CA GLY A 98 2.28 -6.96 10.21
C GLY A 98 3.20 -6.45 9.09
N VAL A 99 2.64 -6.04 7.94
CA VAL A 99 3.40 -5.53 6.79
C VAL A 99 3.16 -4.03 6.52
N GLY A 100 2.49 -3.32 7.45
CA GLY A 100 2.17 -1.89 7.29
C GLY A 100 1.16 -1.57 6.17
N ALA A 101 0.43 -2.56 5.66
CA ALA A 101 -0.59 -2.36 4.63
C ALA A 101 -1.91 -1.86 5.23
N THR A 102 -2.72 -1.21 4.40
CA THR A 102 -4.05 -0.73 4.82
C THR A 102 -4.99 -1.89 5.14
N PRO A 103 -5.81 -1.77 6.20
CA PRO A 103 -6.77 -2.81 6.57
C PRO A 103 -7.91 -2.93 5.52
N PRO A 104 -8.61 -4.08 5.49
CA PRO A 104 -9.75 -4.28 4.60
C PRO A 104 -10.89 -3.30 4.93
N SER A 105 -11.61 -2.84 3.90
CA SER A 105 -12.74 -1.93 4.09
C SER A 105 -13.93 -2.63 4.76
N PRO A 106 -14.76 -1.92 5.54
CA PRO A 106 -15.93 -2.53 6.19
C PRO A 106 -16.91 -3.15 5.19
N ALA A 107 -17.03 -2.56 3.99
CA ALA A 107 -17.84 -3.10 2.90
C ALA A 107 -17.27 -4.44 2.38
N ALA A 108 -15.95 -4.56 2.23
CA ALA A 108 -15.30 -5.82 1.84
C ALA A 108 -15.48 -6.90 2.91
N VAL A 109 -15.41 -6.53 4.20
CA VAL A 109 -15.67 -7.44 5.32
C VAL A 109 -17.12 -7.92 5.31
N ALA A 110 -18.08 -7.02 5.15
CA ALA A 110 -19.50 -7.38 5.06
C ALA A 110 -19.80 -8.29 3.86
N LEU A 111 -19.22 -7.99 2.70
CA LEU A 111 -19.37 -8.80 1.49
C LEU A 111 -18.75 -10.19 1.67
N CYS A 112 -17.55 -10.28 2.26
CA CYS A 112 -16.90 -11.55 2.59
C CYS A 112 -17.76 -12.41 3.53
N ALA A 113 -18.32 -11.81 4.58
CA ALA A 113 -19.20 -12.50 5.52
C ALA A 113 -20.47 -13.01 4.83
N ALA A 114 -21.10 -12.18 3.98
CA ALA A 114 -22.28 -12.55 3.22
C ALA A 114 -22.01 -13.69 2.22
N LEU A 115 -20.92 -13.59 1.44
CA LEU A 115 -20.54 -14.63 0.48
C LEU A 115 -20.17 -15.94 1.20
N SER A 116 -19.50 -15.87 2.35
CA SER A 116 -19.14 -17.05 3.14
C SER A 116 -20.39 -17.72 3.74
N ALA A 117 -21.38 -16.94 4.17
CA ALA A 117 -22.68 -17.45 4.60
C ALA A 117 -23.41 -18.16 3.45
N SER A 118 -23.44 -17.56 2.25
CA SER A 118 -24.03 -18.17 1.06
C SER A 118 -23.30 -19.43 0.62
N ALA A 119 -21.96 -19.43 0.65
CA ALA A 119 -21.14 -20.60 0.33
C ALA A 119 -21.43 -21.76 1.29
N GLN A 120 -21.57 -21.48 2.59
CA GLN A 120 -21.88 -22.52 3.57
C GLN A 120 -23.31 -23.03 3.45
N ALA A 121 -24.27 -22.16 3.12
CA ALA A 121 -25.64 -22.58 2.83
C ALA A 121 -25.71 -23.48 1.59
N ALA A 122 -25.00 -23.12 0.51
CA ALA A 122 -24.89 -23.94 -0.69
C ALA A 122 -24.18 -25.27 -0.41
N ALA A 123 -23.11 -25.25 0.41
CA ALA A 123 -22.37 -26.43 0.84
C ALA A 123 -23.25 -27.43 1.60
N ALA A 124 -24.10 -26.95 2.51
CA ALA A 124 -25.01 -27.78 3.28
C ALA A 124 -26.02 -28.56 2.39
N VAL A 125 -26.38 -28.00 1.23
CA VAL A 125 -27.29 -28.66 0.27
C VAL A 125 -26.54 -29.56 -0.70
N THR A 126 -25.42 -29.10 -1.25
CA THR A 126 -24.77 -29.75 -2.40
C THR A 126 -23.73 -30.81 -2.01
N LEU A 127 -22.97 -30.59 -0.94
CA LEU A 127 -21.86 -31.48 -0.57
C LEU A 127 -22.28 -32.84 0.01
N PRO A 128 -23.45 -33.02 0.65
CA PRO A 128 -23.93 -34.36 0.98
C PRO A 128 -24.12 -35.24 -0.26
N HIS A 129 -24.63 -34.67 -1.36
CA HIS A 129 -24.78 -35.38 -2.64
C HIS A 129 -23.42 -35.70 -3.26
N LEU A 130 -22.47 -34.75 -3.21
CA LEU A 130 -21.09 -34.99 -3.66
C LEU A 130 -20.42 -36.11 -2.85
N SER A 131 -20.57 -36.09 -1.51
CA SER A 131 -20.04 -37.11 -0.61
C SER A 131 -20.63 -38.49 -0.95
N ALA A 132 -21.94 -38.58 -1.15
CA ALA A 132 -22.61 -39.82 -1.54
C ALA A 132 -22.12 -40.36 -2.89
N ALA A 133 -21.91 -39.49 -3.88
CA ALA A 133 -21.37 -39.86 -5.17
C ALA A 133 -19.92 -40.36 -5.06
N LEU A 134 -19.06 -39.64 -4.32
CA LEU A 134 -17.66 -40.03 -4.09
C LEU A 134 -17.53 -41.35 -3.32
N ALA A 135 -18.45 -41.62 -2.40
CA ALA A 135 -18.48 -42.87 -1.63
C ALA A 135 -18.73 -44.11 -2.49
N THR A 136 -19.16 -43.96 -3.75
CA THR A 136 -19.28 -45.07 -4.70
C THR A 136 -17.94 -45.55 -5.25
N VAL A 137 -16.90 -44.70 -5.19
CA VAL A 137 -15.57 -44.95 -5.78
C VAL A 137 -14.45 -44.91 -4.73
N ALA A 138 -14.71 -44.33 -3.57
CA ALA A 138 -13.74 -44.17 -2.49
C ALA A 138 -14.33 -44.55 -1.11
N PRO A 139 -13.49 -44.91 -0.12
CA PRO A 139 -13.92 -45.10 1.26
C PRO A 139 -14.70 -43.88 1.80
N PRO A 140 -15.73 -44.09 2.64
CA PRO A 140 -16.62 -43.01 3.12
C PRO A 140 -15.88 -41.85 3.80
N TRP A 141 -14.80 -42.14 4.53
CA TRP A 141 -13.99 -41.11 5.20
C TRP A 141 -13.18 -40.27 4.20
N ILE A 142 -12.73 -40.84 3.08
CA ILE A 142 -12.07 -40.09 1.99
C ILE A 142 -13.10 -39.20 1.30
N ALA A 143 -14.28 -39.74 0.98
CA ALA A 143 -15.37 -38.98 0.36
C ALA A 143 -15.80 -37.79 1.23
N ALA A 144 -15.97 -38.02 2.55
CA ALA A 144 -16.31 -36.97 3.50
C ALA A 144 -15.18 -35.94 3.67
N GLY A 145 -13.91 -36.39 3.67
CA GLY A 145 -12.76 -35.50 3.67
C GLY A 145 -12.68 -34.61 2.43
N LEU A 146 -12.88 -35.17 1.22
CA LEU A 146 -12.88 -34.40 -0.03
C LEU A 146 -14.01 -33.35 -0.04
N SER A 147 -15.21 -33.73 0.42
CA SER A 147 -16.32 -32.78 0.57
C SER A 147 -16.01 -31.68 1.60
N GLY A 148 -15.39 -32.03 2.73
CA GLY A 148 -14.92 -31.05 3.72
C GLY A 148 -13.86 -30.09 3.18
N GLY A 149 -12.94 -30.59 2.35
CA GLY A 149 -11.94 -29.77 1.66
C GLY A 149 -12.56 -28.84 0.62
N ALA A 150 -13.54 -29.33 -0.16
CA ALA A 150 -14.29 -28.51 -1.11
C ALA A 150 -15.04 -27.38 -0.41
N MET A 151 -15.68 -27.66 0.72
CA MET A 151 -16.31 -26.65 1.58
C MET A 151 -15.29 -25.58 2.01
N GLY A 152 -14.14 -26.00 2.57
CA GLY A 152 -13.08 -25.09 2.99
C GLY A 152 -12.59 -24.19 1.85
N LEU A 153 -12.44 -24.76 0.65
CA LEU A 153 -12.06 -24.01 -0.54
C LEU A 153 -13.14 -23.00 -0.97
N TRP A 154 -14.42 -23.38 -0.95
CA TRP A 154 -15.52 -22.46 -1.28
C TRP A 154 -15.58 -21.27 -0.31
N THR A 155 -15.41 -21.52 0.99
CA THR A 155 -15.35 -20.47 2.00
C THR A 155 -14.12 -19.57 1.81
N ALA A 156 -12.96 -20.13 1.45
CA ALA A 156 -11.78 -19.33 1.15
C ALA A 156 -11.95 -18.46 -0.10
N LEU A 157 -12.60 -18.98 -1.16
CA LEU A 157 -12.92 -18.21 -2.36
C LEU A 157 -13.87 -17.04 -2.05
N ALA A 158 -14.79 -17.23 -1.11
CA ALA A 158 -15.68 -16.16 -0.64
C ALA A 158 -14.94 -15.00 0.04
N ALA A 159 -13.67 -15.19 0.46
CA ALA A 159 -12.81 -14.12 0.97
C ALA A 159 -12.10 -13.29 -0.11
N ALA A 160 -12.27 -13.59 -1.40
CA ALA A 160 -11.71 -12.79 -2.49
C ALA A 160 -11.95 -11.27 -2.35
N PRO A 161 -13.14 -10.77 -1.92
CA PRO A 161 -13.35 -9.34 -1.74
C PRO A 161 -12.40 -8.66 -0.74
N LEU A 162 -11.84 -9.40 0.22
CA LEU A 162 -10.87 -8.87 1.18
C LEU A 162 -9.50 -8.56 0.53
N HIS A 163 -9.25 -9.12 -0.65
CA HIS A 163 -8.00 -8.99 -1.40
C HIS A 163 -8.15 -8.13 -2.65
N VAL A 164 -9.39 -7.80 -3.03
CA VAL A 164 -9.70 -6.89 -4.14
C VAL A 164 -9.77 -5.46 -3.61
N ARG A 165 -8.89 -4.58 -4.09
CA ARG A 165 -9.07 -3.15 -3.89
C ARG A 165 -9.80 -2.53 -5.06
N LEU A 166 -10.96 -1.98 -4.72
CA LEU A 166 -11.76 -1.12 -5.58
C LEU A 166 -11.36 0.32 -5.28
N GLY A 167 -10.55 0.91 -6.16
CA GLY A 167 -10.09 2.28 -6.03
C GLY A 167 -8.90 2.55 -6.93
N GLY A 168 -8.93 3.69 -7.62
CA GLY A 168 -7.78 4.16 -8.39
C GLY A 168 -6.55 4.28 -7.49
N ASP A 169 -5.41 3.87 -8.04
CA ASP A 169 -4.10 3.96 -7.41
C ASP A 169 -3.93 5.36 -6.77
N ALA A 170 -3.65 5.40 -5.47
CA ALA A 170 -3.61 6.65 -4.71
C ALA A 170 -2.57 7.63 -5.30
N LEU A 171 -1.46 7.08 -5.82
CA LEU A 171 -0.41 7.84 -6.47
C LEU A 171 -0.85 8.38 -7.83
N GLU A 172 -1.63 7.63 -8.61
CA GLU A 172 -2.20 8.11 -9.88
C GLU A 172 -3.21 9.22 -9.66
N ARG A 173 -4.06 9.09 -8.63
CA ARG A 173 -4.98 10.17 -8.23
C ARG A 173 -4.23 11.41 -7.77
N ARG A 174 -3.13 11.23 -7.04
CA ARG A 174 -2.26 12.33 -6.60
C ARG A 174 -1.58 13.02 -7.78
N LEU A 175 -1.02 12.26 -8.71
CA LEU A 175 -0.45 12.81 -9.95
C LEU A 175 -1.50 13.60 -10.74
N ALA A 176 -2.69 13.04 -10.93
CA ALA A 176 -3.78 13.73 -11.62
C ALA A 176 -4.17 15.05 -10.94
N ALA A 177 -4.18 15.09 -9.60
CA ALA A 177 -4.44 16.32 -8.84
C ALA A 177 -3.28 17.34 -8.95
N LEU A 178 -2.04 16.88 -9.02
CA LEU A 178 -0.86 17.76 -9.14
C LEU A 178 -0.71 18.34 -10.55
N ARG A 179 -1.09 17.60 -11.61
CA ARG A 179 -0.96 18.01 -13.01
C ARG A 179 -1.49 19.39 -13.34
N THR A 180 -2.52 19.87 -12.63
CA THR A 180 -3.12 21.19 -12.86
C THR A 180 -2.26 22.36 -12.36
N PHE A 181 -1.26 22.09 -11.51
CA PHE A 181 -0.44 23.12 -10.86
C PHE A 181 1.07 22.96 -11.10
N LEU A 182 1.51 21.86 -11.73
CA LEU A 182 2.91 21.65 -12.07
C LEU A 182 3.27 22.36 -13.37
N ASP A 183 4.43 23.02 -13.36
CA ASP A 183 5.06 23.50 -14.59
C ASP A 183 5.40 22.29 -15.51
N PRO A 184 5.49 22.49 -16.84
CA PRO A 184 5.68 21.38 -17.80
C PRO A 184 6.88 20.47 -17.51
N GLU A 185 7.99 21.04 -17.02
CA GLU A 185 9.20 20.28 -16.67
C GLU A 185 8.96 19.35 -15.46
N LEU A 186 8.40 19.90 -14.37
CA LEU A 186 8.05 19.14 -13.17
C LEU A 186 6.98 18.08 -13.47
N GLY A 187 6.01 18.43 -14.32
CA GLY A 187 5.01 17.49 -14.81
C GLY A 187 5.64 16.32 -15.57
N ALA A 188 6.59 16.60 -16.46
CA ALA A 188 7.30 15.55 -17.22
C ALA A 188 8.16 14.63 -16.34
N LEU A 189 8.70 15.13 -15.23
CA LEU A 189 9.44 14.34 -14.25
C LEU A 189 8.50 13.46 -13.41
N ALA A 190 7.40 14.03 -12.91
CA ALA A 190 6.39 13.29 -12.15
C ALA A 190 5.75 12.16 -12.98
N GLU A 191 5.45 12.42 -14.26
CA GLU A 191 4.96 11.40 -15.19
C GLU A 191 5.98 10.29 -15.44
N ARG A 192 7.27 10.65 -15.58
CA ARG A 192 8.34 9.66 -15.74
C ARG A 192 8.51 8.79 -14.50
N ALA A 193 8.47 9.38 -13.30
CA ALA A 193 8.48 8.63 -12.05
C ALA A 193 7.34 7.60 -12.01
N MET A 194 6.12 8.03 -12.32
CA MET A 194 4.93 7.16 -12.32
C MET A 194 4.97 6.10 -13.42
N ALA A 195 5.47 6.44 -14.61
CA ALA A 195 5.70 5.46 -15.68
C ALA A 195 6.77 4.42 -15.31
N ALA A 196 7.85 4.84 -14.66
CA ALA A 196 8.90 3.95 -14.17
C ALA A 196 8.34 2.99 -13.11
N ARG A 197 7.61 3.51 -12.12
CA ARG A 197 6.92 2.73 -11.08
C ARG A 197 5.93 1.73 -11.69
N ARG A 198 5.07 2.16 -12.63
CA ARG A 198 4.12 1.26 -13.31
C ARG A 198 4.83 0.09 -13.99
N GLY A 199 5.89 0.37 -14.74
CA GLY A 199 6.68 -0.67 -15.38
C GLY A 199 7.35 -1.61 -14.38
N ALA A 200 7.91 -1.07 -13.29
CA ALA A 200 8.51 -1.85 -12.22
C ALA A 200 7.49 -2.77 -11.52
N ALA A 201 6.28 -2.26 -11.25
CA ALA A 201 5.21 -3.04 -10.63
C ALA A 201 4.74 -4.21 -11.51
N ILE A 202 4.67 -4.01 -12.84
CA ILE A 202 4.34 -5.08 -13.79
C ILE A 202 5.41 -6.18 -13.75
N ALA A 203 6.69 -5.81 -13.81
CA ALA A 203 7.79 -6.77 -13.74
C ALA A 203 7.85 -7.49 -12.38
N LEU A 204 7.60 -6.76 -11.29
CA LEU A 204 7.58 -7.32 -9.93
C LEU A 204 6.45 -8.34 -9.72
N ALA A 205 5.31 -8.16 -10.39
CA ALA A 205 4.20 -9.11 -10.32
C ALA A 205 4.59 -10.49 -10.88
N ALA A 206 5.53 -10.56 -11.84
CA ALA A 206 6.01 -11.81 -12.42
C ALA A 206 6.98 -12.55 -11.49
N VAL A 207 7.84 -11.82 -10.76
CA VAL A 207 8.92 -12.41 -9.95
C VAL A 207 8.53 -12.57 -8.46
N GLY A 208 7.57 -11.79 -7.98
CA GLY A 208 7.17 -11.73 -6.57
C GLY A 208 8.11 -10.85 -5.73
N GLY A 209 7.56 -10.15 -4.72
CA GLY A 209 8.36 -9.28 -3.83
C GLY A 209 7.58 -8.11 -3.25
N ALA A 210 6.63 -8.38 -2.35
CA ALA A 210 5.73 -7.37 -1.79
C ALA A 210 6.48 -6.20 -1.12
N GLU A 211 7.56 -6.47 -0.38
CA GLU A 211 8.37 -5.44 0.28
C GLU A 211 9.05 -4.49 -0.71
N LEU A 212 9.50 -5.01 -1.86
CA LEU A 212 10.07 -4.19 -2.92
C LEU A 212 9.01 -3.28 -3.56
N GLY A 213 7.77 -3.78 -3.66
CA GLY A 213 6.62 -2.99 -4.11
C GLY A 213 6.35 -1.80 -3.19
N ILE A 214 6.44 -2.00 -1.87
CA ILE A 214 6.29 -0.92 -0.88
C ILE A 214 7.38 0.15 -1.05
N LEU A 215 8.64 -0.26 -1.29
CA LEU A 215 9.74 0.68 -1.54
C LEU A 215 9.56 1.46 -2.86
N LEU A 216 9.05 0.81 -3.91
CA LEU A 216 8.75 1.49 -5.17
C LEU A 216 7.61 2.51 -5.00
N ASP A 217 6.60 2.17 -4.21
CA ASP A 217 5.49 3.07 -3.88
C ASP A 217 5.96 4.25 -3.02
N SER A 218 6.87 4.03 -2.06
CA SER A 218 7.41 5.11 -1.23
C SER A 218 8.28 6.07 -2.02
N LEU A 219 9.15 5.57 -2.91
CA LEU A 219 9.96 6.40 -3.81
C LEU A 219 9.10 7.20 -4.78
N ALA A 220 8.06 6.60 -5.35
CA ALA A 220 7.14 7.31 -6.22
C ALA A 220 6.33 8.39 -5.46
N ALA A 221 5.92 8.10 -4.22
CA ALA A 221 5.29 9.10 -3.35
C ALA A 221 6.24 10.28 -3.09
N ALA A 222 7.49 9.99 -2.71
CA ALA A 222 8.53 11.00 -2.45
C ALA A 222 8.80 11.88 -3.68
N ALA A 223 8.90 11.29 -4.87
CA ALA A 223 9.04 12.03 -6.12
C ALA A 223 7.86 13.00 -6.36
N LEU A 224 6.61 12.57 -6.10
CA LEU A 224 5.45 13.46 -6.22
C LEU A 224 5.45 14.57 -5.16
N ASP A 225 5.90 14.28 -3.94
CA ASP A 225 6.08 15.28 -2.87
C ASP A 225 7.15 16.32 -3.22
N LEU A 226 8.29 15.89 -3.76
CA LEU A 226 9.36 16.77 -4.24
C LEU A 226 8.90 17.63 -5.42
N ALA A 227 8.16 17.06 -6.38
CA ALA A 227 7.60 17.82 -7.49
C ALA A 227 6.62 18.91 -7.02
N ALA A 228 5.74 18.59 -6.06
CA ALA A 228 4.84 19.57 -5.46
C ALA A 228 5.61 20.68 -4.73
N ARG A 229 6.61 20.31 -3.92
CA ARG A 229 7.45 21.27 -3.19
C ARG A 229 8.28 22.15 -4.13
N ALA A 230 8.80 21.60 -5.22
CA ALA A 230 9.50 22.37 -6.24
C ALA A 230 8.54 23.39 -6.90
N ALA A 231 7.31 23.00 -7.21
CA ALA A 231 6.30 23.91 -7.78
C ALA A 231 5.90 25.03 -6.81
N GLU A 232 5.82 24.76 -5.50
CA GLU A 232 5.62 25.78 -4.47
C GLU A 232 6.80 26.77 -4.41
N LEU A 233 8.03 26.27 -4.40
CA LEU A 233 9.23 27.10 -4.37
C LEU A 233 9.41 27.91 -5.66
N SER A 234 9.07 27.35 -6.83
CA SER A 234 9.08 28.06 -8.11
C SER A 234 8.11 29.25 -8.11
N ARG A 235 6.90 29.06 -7.57
CA ARG A 235 5.93 30.17 -7.41
C ARG A 235 6.43 31.23 -6.44
N ALA A 236 7.12 30.84 -5.37
CA ALA A 236 7.68 31.76 -4.39
C ALA A 236 8.92 32.52 -4.91
N ALA A 237 9.67 31.96 -5.88
CA ALA A 237 10.91 32.51 -6.42
C ALA A 237 10.78 32.93 -7.90
N ALA A 238 9.80 33.77 -8.21
CA ALA A 238 9.59 34.28 -9.56
C ALA A 238 10.79 35.14 -10.04
N PRO A 239 11.46 34.82 -11.16
CA PRO A 239 12.68 35.51 -11.60
C PRO A 239 12.46 37.01 -11.89
N ALA A 240 11.29 37.37 -12.41
CA ALA A 240 10.94 38.77 -12.67
C ALA A 240 10.94 39.64 -11.40
N LEU A 241 10.64 39.05 -10.24
CA LEU A 241 10.63 39.75 -8.95
C LEU A 241 12.05 39.94 -8.41
N GLU A 242 12.95 38.97 -8.62
CA GLU A 242 14.38 39.12 -8.28
C GLU A 242 15.00 40.28 -9.07
N ASP A 243 14.73 40.35 -10.37
CA ASP A 243 15.25 41.41 -11.25
C ASP A 243 14.70 42.80 -10.89
N ASP A 244 13.42 42.90 -10.52
CA ASP A 244 12.81 44.16 -10.06
C ASP A 244 13.40 44.62 -8.72
N LEU A 245 13.51 43.71 -7.73
CA LEU A 245 14.11 44.01 -6.44
C LEU A 245 15.58 44.45 -6.58
N GLN A 246 16.35 43.79 -7.45
CA GLN A 246 17.75 44.15 -7.73
C GLN A 246 17.86 45.53 -8.38
N ARG A 247 17.01 45.84 -9.36
CA ARG A 247 16.98 47.17 -9.99
C ARG A 247 16.59 48.26 -9.00
N ARG A 248 15.58 48.04 -8.16
CA ARG A 248 15.11 49.01 -7.15
C ARG A 248 16.15 49.24 -6.06
N SER A 249 16.79 48.19 -5.55
CA SER A 249 17.88 48.32 -4.58
C SER A 249 19.04 49.15 -5.13
N ALA A 250 19.46 48.89 -6.37
CA ALA A 250 20.51 49.66 -7.03
C ALA A 250 20.08 51.12 -7.30
N GLN A 251 18.80 51.36 -7.63
CA GLN A 251 18.26 52.70 -7.81
C GLN A 251 18.29 53.49 -6.50
N LEU A 252 17.81 52.92 -5.39
CA LEU A 252 17.82 53.56 -4.07
C LEU A 252 19.24 53.89 -3.61
N ALA A 253 20.20 52.99 -3.84
CA ALA A 253 21.61 53.24 -3.53
C ALA A 253 22.19 54.40 -4.35
N ARG A 254 21.85 54.51 -5.64
CA ARG A 254 22.25 55.65 -6.49
C ARG A 254 21.62 56.96 -6.01
N THR A 255 20.31 56.95 -5.72
CA THR A 255 19.60 58.13 -5.22
C THR A 255 20.15 58.60 -3.87
N ALA A 256 20.55 57.67 -2.99
CA ALA A 256 21.22 58.00 -1.74
C ALA A 256 22.58 58.68 -1.97
N GLY A 257 23.32 58.29 -3.02
CA GLY A 257 24.61 58.88 -3.37
C GLY A 257 24.52 60.32 -3.89
N SER A 258 23.38 60.70 -4.50
CA SER A 258 23.12 62.04 -5.01
C SER A 258 22.30 62.93 -4.05
N ALA A 259 21.89 62.42 -2.88
CA ALA A 259 21.09 63.17 -1.92
C ALA A 259 21.97 64.11 -1.08
N GLU A 260 21.65 65.40 -1.11
CA GLU A 260 22.34 66.44 -0.33
C GLU A 260 21.94 66.45 1.15
N ASP A 261 20.68 66.11 1.45
CA ASP A 261 20.18 66.00 2.83
C ASP A 261 20.63 64.68 3.48
N PRO A 262 21.39 64.74 4.59
CA PRO A 262 21.86 63.54 5.29
C PRO A 262 20.72 62.66 5.82
N SER A 263 19.58 63.24 6.20
CA SER A 263 18.42 62.49 6.72
C SER A 263 17.72 61.69 5.61
N ALA A 264 17.55 62.30 4.43
CA ALA A 264 17.03 61.64 3.24
C ALA A 264 17.98 60.53 2.76
N ARG A 265 19.29 60.80 2.72
CA ARG A 265 20.32 59.81 2.38
C ARG A 265 20.25 58.58 3.28
N GLN A 266 20.15 58.77 4.59
CA GLN A 266 20.04 57.66 5.54
C GLN A 266 18.75 56.86 5.34
N SER A 267 17.64 57.52 5.00
CA SER A 267 16.37 56.87 4.70
C SER A 267 16.44 56.00 3.44
N TYR A 268 17.06 56.50 2.36
CA TYR A 268 17.28 55.72 1.14
C TYR A 268 18.19 54.52 1.35
N LEU A 269 19.25 54.66 2.16
CA LEU A 269 20.14 53.54 2.51
C LEU A 269 19.41 52.45 3.30
N ARG A 270 18.62 52.81 4.31
CA ARG A 270 17.79 51.85 5.06
C ARG A 270 16.81 51.11 4.15
N ALA A 271 16.20 51.81 3.19
CA ALA A 271 15.31 51.19 2.21
C ALA A 271 16.08 50.24 1.28
N ALA A 272 17.29 50.61 0.83
CA ALA A 272 18.14 49.74 0.01
C ALA A 272 18.57 48.46 0.77
N ASP A 273 18.89 48.58 2.06
CA ASP A 273 19.25 47.45 2.94
C ASP A 273 18.07 46.51 3.21
N ALA A 274 16.86 47.06 3.34
CA ALA A 274 15.65 46.24 3.46
C ALA A 274 15.42 45.39 2.18
N LEU A 275 15.61 46.00 1.00
CA LEU A 275 15.49 45.28 -0.28
C LEU A 275 16.62 44.26 -0.49
N SER A 276 17.84 44.54 -0.04
CA SER A 276 18.96 43.59 -0.15
C SER A 276 18.73 42.34 0.72
N SER A 277 18.16 42.52 1.91
CA SER A 277 17.76 41.41 2.79
C SER A 277 16.67 40.53 2.16
N GLN A 278 15.70 41.14 1.48
CA GLN A 278 14.68 40.41 0.71
C GLN A 278 15.30 39.63 -0.46
N LEU A 279 16.23 40.23 -1.21
CA LEU A 279 16.96 39.56 -2.29
C LEU A 279 17.74 38.33 -1.79
N GLU A 280 18.39 38.44 -0.64
CA GLU A 280 19.10 37.31 -0.03
C GLU A 280 18.14 36.18 0.35
N HIS A 281 16.96 36.51 0.89
CA HIS A 281 15.90 35.53 1.13
C HIS A 281 15.47 34.84 -0.17
N PHE A 282 15.20 35.60 -1.24
CA PHE A 282 14.85 35.06 -2.56
C PHE A 282 15.91 34.09 -3.10
N ARG A 283 17.20 34.47 -3.02
CA ARG A 283 18.31 33.61 -3.45
C ARG A 283 18.39 32.32 -2.64
N ARG A 284 18.06 32.34 -1.34
CA ARG A 284 17.97 31.13 -0.51
C ARG A 284 16.84 30.21 -0.95
N VAL A 285 15.66 30.76 -1.27
CA VAL A 285 14.52 30.00 -1.80
C VAL A 285 14.89 29.36 -3.15
N ARG A 286 15.56 30.09 -4.05
CA ARG A 286 16.03 29.54 -5.33
C ARG A 286 17.00 28.37 -5.16
N ARG A 287 18.00 28.50 -4.29
CA ARG A 287 18.92 27.38 -3.97
C ARG A 287 18.19 26.20 -3.33
N ALA A 288 17.14 26.43 -2.55
CA ALA A 288 16.32 25.35 -2.02
C ALA A 288 15.55 24.63 -3.13
N ARG A 289 14.95 25.38 -4.07
CA ARG A 289 14.30 24.81 -5.26
C ARG A 289 15.25 23.94 -6.07
N ASP A 290 16.46 24.45 -6.35
CA ASP A 290 17.44 23.73 -7.17
C ASP A 290 17.87 22.41 -6.50
N ARG A 291 18.00 22.40 -5.16
CA ARG A 291 18.25 21.17 -4.40
C ARG A 291 17.09 20.16 -4.49
N VAL A 292 15.85 20.63 -4.34
CA VAL A 292 14.65 19.78 -4.46
C VAL A 292 14.53 19.18 -5.86
N LEU A 293 14.81 19.98 -6.91
CA LEU A 293 14.84 19.51 -8.29
C LEU A 293 15.91 18.44 -8.50
N ALA A 294 17.12 18.63 -7.97
CA ALA A 294 18.18 17.63 -8.05
C ALA A 294 17.76 16.30 -7.38
N SER A 295 17.17 16.36 -6.18
CA SER A 295 16.64 15.16 -5.50
C SER A 295 15.53 14.49 -6.30
N LEU A 296 14.64 15.26 -6.95
CA LEU A 296 13.59 14.69 -7.81
C LEU A 296 14.19 13.93 -9.00
N HIS A 297 15.23 14.47 -9.64
CA HIS A 297 15.92 13.78 -10.72
C HIS A 297 16.57 12.48 -10.25
N GLU A 298 17.15 12.48 -9.05
CA GLU A 298 17.74 11.30 -8.43
C GLU A 298 16.69 10.21 -8.17
N ASP A 299 15.54 10.56 -7.61
CA ASP A 299 14.44 9.61 -7.34
C ASP A 299 13.86 9.01 -8.63
N VAL A 300 13.67 9.85 -9.65
CA VAL A 300 13.23 9.38 -10.98
C VAL A 300 14.25 8.39 -11.55
N ALA A 301 15.54 8.70 -11.47
CA ALA A 301 16.60 7.82 -11.97
C ALA A 301 16.66 6.48 -11.18
N ASN A 302 16.43 6.52 -9.87
CA ASN A 302 16.38 5.33 -9.03
C ASN A 302 15.19 4.44 -9.39
N LEU A 303 14.00 5.02 -9.63
CA LEU A 303 12.82 4.29 -10.11
C LEU A 303 13.04 3.67 -11.50
N GLU A 304 13.65 4.42 -12.43
CA GLU A 304 13.96 3.92 -13.77
C GLU A 304 14.98 2.78 -13.74
N ARG A 305 16.00 2.89 -12.89
CA ARG A 305 16.99 1.84 -12.66
C ARG A 305 16.36 0.59 -12.03
N ALA A 306 15.45 0.77 -11.08
CA ALA A 306 14.71 -0.33 -10.46
C ALA A 306 13.84 -1.06 -11.49
N ARG A 307 13.10 -0.30 -12.32
CA ARG A 307 12.33 -0.86 -13.44
C ARG A 307 13.23 -1.70 -14.36
N PHE A 308 14.35 -1.12 -14.79
CA PHE A 308 15.28 -1.79 -15.70
C PHE A 308 15.86 -3.08 -15.09
N SER A 309 16.25 -3.04 -13.81
CA SER A 309 16.75 -4.20 -13.10
C SER A 309 15.70 -5.31 -13.00
N LEU A 310 14.45 -4.96 -12.68
CA LEU A 310 13.34 -5.91 -12.61
C LEU A 310 13.00 -6.53 -13.97
N THR A 311 13.12 -5.78 -15.07
CA THR A 311 12.92 -6.36 -16.41
C THR A 311 14.02 -7.33 -16.82
N LEU A 312 15.23 -7.21 -16.27
CA LEU A 312 16.33 -8.15 -16.54
C LEU A 312 16.23 -9.44 -15.72
N LEU A 313 15.54 -9.41 -14.57
CA LEU A 313 15.36 -10.54 -13.66
C LEU A 313 14.39 -11.61 -14.15
N ASP A 314 13.76 -11.41 -15.30
CA ASP A 314 12.90 -12.39 -15.98
C ASP A 314 13.70 -13.62 -16.51
N GLY A 315 15.04 -13.61 -16.37
CA GLY A 315 15.95 -14.73 -16.63
C GLY A 315 16.40 -15.45 -15.34
N ALA A 316 16.39 -16.79 -15.35
CA ALA A 316 16.63 -17.66 -14.19
C ALA A 316 17.87 -17.32 -13.34
N GLY A 317 17.66 -16.59 -12.24
CA GLY A 317 18.69 -16.26 -11.24
C GLY A 317 18.29 -15.26 -10.13
N GLY A 318 17.00 -14.89 -10.02
CA GLY A 318 16.61 -13.57 -9.49
C GLY A 318 16.55 -13.34 -7.97
N ALA A 319 16.66 -14.36 -7.10
CA ALA A 319 16.44 -14.14 -5.66
C ALA A 319 17.53 -13.29 -4.98
N VAL A 320 18.80 -13.55 -5.31
CA VAL A 320 19.95 -12.78 -4.76
C VAL A 320 19.96 -11.37 -5.33
N GLU A 321 19.67 -11.23 -6.63
CA GLU A 321 19.64 -9.93 -7.28
C GLU A 321 18.45 -9.07 -6.82
N LEU A 322 17.29 -9.67 -6.52
CA LEU A 322 16.17 -9.00 -5.87
C LEU A 322 16.55 -8.48 -4.48
N GLN A 323 17.29 -9.27 -3.70
CA GLN A 323 17.73 -8.85 -2.37
C GLN A 323 18.76 -7.71 -2.44
N LEU A 324 19.68 -7.75 -3.41
CA LEU A 324 20.61 -6.66 -3.68
C LEU A 324 19.91 -5.39 -4.20
N LEU A 325 18.82 -5.54 -4.95
CA LEU A 325 18.01 -4.42 -5.41
C LEU A 325 17.21 -3.81 -4.25
N HIS A 326 16.64 -4.64 -3.39
CA HIS A 326 15.96 -4.21 -2.18
C HIS A 326 16.89 -3.40 -1.27
N GLU A 327 18.08 -3.91 -0.98
CA GLU A 327 19.05 -3.22 -0.12
C GLU A 327 19.49 -1.87 -0.73
N ARG A 328 19.72 -1.82 -2.05
CA ARG A 328 20.07 -0.58 -2.74
C ARG A 328 18.95 0.47 -2.70
N LEU A 329 17.70 0.06 -2.90
CA LEU A 329 16.57 0.99 -2.84
C LEU A 329 16.30 1.45 -1.41
N ARG A 330 16.48 0.56 -0.43
CA ARG A 330 16.40 0.91 0.99
C ARG A 330 17.44 1.97 1.37
N GLN A 331 18.69 1.81 0.93
CA GLN A 331 19.74 2.81 1.15
C GLN A 331 19.40 4.16 0.50
N GLY A 332 18.82 4.15 -0.72
CA GLY A 332 18.33 5.37 -1.36
C GLY A 332 17.24 6.08 -0.56
N VAL A 333 16.29 5.34 0.01
CA VAL A 333 15.21 5.89 0.86
C VAL A 333 15.76 6.45 2.19
N THR A 334 16.76 5.83 2.81
CA THR A 334 17.32 6.34 4.08
C THR A 334 18.14 7.62 3.91
N VAL A 335 18.89 7.76 2.80
CA VAL A 335 19.63 9.00 2.47
C VAL A 335 18.65 10.17 2.25
N PHE A 336 17.46 9.86 1.74
CA PHE A 336 16.39 10.83 1.59
C PHE A 336 15.83 11.32 2.94
N GLU A 337 15.61 10.45 3.92
CA GLU A 337 15.10 10.88 5.24
C GLU A 337 16.06 11.85 5.94
N GLU A 338 17.38 11.58 5.88
CA GLU A 338 18.39 12.47 6.44
C GLU A 338 18.46 13.83 5.71
N THR A 339 18.37 13.83 4.37
CA THR A 339 18.39 15.09 3.59
C THR A 339 17.10 15.90 3.74
N ALA A 340 15.96 15.24 3.91
CA ALA A 340 14.69 15.90 4.21
C ALA A 340 14.69 16.56 5.61
N GLU A 341 15.33 15.93 6.60
CA GLU A 341 15.49 16.47 7.96
C GLU A 341 16.40 17.72 7.97
N VAL A 342 17.48 17.73 7.18
CA VAL A 342 18.36 18.90 7.00
C VAL A 342 17.68 20.04 6.22
N ALA A 343 16.71 19.73 5.36
CA ALA A 343 15.98 20.70 4.55
C ALA A 343 14.68 21.22 5.22
N ALA A 344 14.31 20.71 6.38
CA ALA A 344 13.25 21.28 7.20
C ALA A 344 13.80 22.52 7.92
N PRO A 345 13.15 23.69 7.85
CA PRO A 345 13.53 24.80 8.72
C PRO A 345 13.34 24.31 10.15
N SER A 346 14.43 24.32 10.93
CA SER A 346 14.36 24.10 12.36
C SER A 346 13.29 25.03 12.90
N ARG A 347 12.11 24.49 13.24
CA ARG A 347 11.18 25.14 14.15
C ARG A 347 11.89 25.11 15.50
N ALA A 348 12.82 26.05 15.66
CA ALA A 348 13.39 26.37 16.96
C ALA A 348 12.21 26.70 17.86
N ARG A 349 12.12 25.91 18.95
CA ARG A 349 11.18 26.05 20.04
C ARG A 349 11.04 27.53 20.41
N ALA A 350 9.83 28.06 20.29
CA ALA A 350 9.39 29.20 21.09
C ALA A 350 9.14 28.72 22.53
#